data_AF-A0A4P2VL04-F1
#
_entry.id   AF-A0A4P2VL04-F1
#
_cell.length_a   1.000
_cell.length_b   1.000
_cell.length_c   1.000
_cell.angle_alpha   90.00
_cell.angle_beta   90.00
_cell.angle_gamma   90.00
#
_symmetry.space_group_name_H-M   'P 1'
#
loop_
_entity.id
_entity.type
_entity.pdbx_description
1 polymer ?
#
loop_
_entity_poly.entity_id
_entity_poly.type
_entity_poly.pdbx_seq_one_letter_code
_entity_poly.pdbx_strand_id
1 'polypeptide(L)'
;MTKMNFNKNDYDKFQTLDELEKEIFSEDEINDIHARALKRAKARNEMTEAVSKALIQYMASHHLGFNQFKKQLHMSSATLAKILKGNSNLTLDTIAEISEATGLKISLHIG
;
A
#
# COMPACT_ATOMS: atom_id res chain seq x y z
N MET A 1 23.13 -7.09 -23.17
CA MET A 1 22.27 -7.55 -22.06
C MET A 1 22.13 -9.06 -22.18
N THR A 2 22.93 -9.80 -21.41
CA THR A 2 22.87 -11.26 -21.37
C THR A 2 21.58 -11.67 -20.66
N LYS A 3 20.74 -12.46 -21.32
CA LYS A 3 19.56 -13.06 -20.68
C LYS A 3 20.06 -13.99 -19.58
N MET A 4 19.96 -13.57 -18.32
CA MET A 4 20.09 -14.49 -17.20
C MET A 4 18.95 -15.51 -17.31
N ASN A 5 19.29 -16.76 -17.58
CA ASN A 5 18.36 -17.88 -17.46
C ASN A 5 18.19 -18.14 -15.95
N PHE A 6 17.09 -17.67 -15.38
CA PHE A 6 16.76 -17.90 -13.97
C PHE A 6 16.22 -19.32 -13.81
N ASN A 7 17.02 -20.23 -13.24
CA ASN A 7 16.54 -21.55 -12.84
C ASN A 7 16.09 -21.51 -11.39
N LYS A 8 14.88 -22.04 -11.10
CA LYS A 8 14.29 -22.03 -9.76
C LYS A 8 15.17 -22.73 -8.72
N ASN A 9 15.96 -23.73 -9.15
CA ASN A 9 16.84 -24.50 -8.28
C ASN A 9 18.08 -23.73 -7.78
N ASP A 10 18.43 -22.58 -8.38
CA ASP A 10 19.64 -21.84 -8.03
C ASP A 10 19.54 -21.11 -6.69
N TYR A 11 18.30 -20.92 -6.19
CA TYR A 11 17.99 -20.12 -5.01
C TYR A 11 17.50 -20.93 -3.80
N ASP A 12 17.09 -22.19 -4.01
CA ASP A 12 16.62 -23.08 -2.94
C ASP A 12 17.72 -23.44 -1.92
N LYS A 13 19.00 -23.12 -2.23
CA LYS A 13 20.14 -23.29 -1.32
C LYS A 13 20.22 -22.22 -0.22
N PHE A 14 19.56 -21.08 -0.40
CA PHE A 14 19.55 -19.99 0.58
C PHE A 14 18.38 -20.17 1.54
N GLN A 15 18.64 -20.06 2.84
CA GLN A 15 17.62 -20.24 3.87
C GLN A 15 16.87 -18.95 4.16
N THR A 16 17.48 -17.80 3.85
CA THR A 16 16.91 -16.47 4.12
C THR A 16 17.05 -15.54 2.92
N LEU A 17 16.19 -14.51 2.87
CA LEU A 17 16.30 -13.45 1.88
C LEU A 17 17.62 -12.68 2.03
N ASP A 18 18.08 -12.46 3.26
CA ASP A 18 19.35 -11.77 3.54
C ASP A 18 20.57 -12.51 2.96
N GLU A 19 20.57 -13.85 3.02
CA GLU A 19 21.62 -14.68 2.41
C GLU A 19 21.61 -14.55 0.88
N LEU A 20 20.41 -14.53 0.29
CA LEU A 20 20.23 -14.35 -1.14
C LEU A 20 20.65 -12.95 -1.60
N GLU A 21 20.30 -11.91 -0.85
CA GLU A 21 20.65 -10.52 -1.16
C GLU A 21 22.17 -10.32 -1.18
N LYS A 22 22.89 -10.88 -0.19
CA LYS A 22 24.36 -10.81 -0.10
C LYS A 22 25.10 -11.55 -1.22
N GLU A 23 24.47 -12.54 -1.85
CA GLU A 23 25.04 -13.22 -3.01
C GLU A 23 24.87 -12.40 -4.29
N ILE A 24 23.71 -11.73 -4.46
CA ILE A 24 23.33 -11.09 -5.72
C ILE A 24 23.84 -9.64 -5.80
N PHE A 25 23.91 -8.94 -4.67
CA PHE A 25 24.16 -7.51 -4.61
C PHE A 25 25.35 -7.18 -3.72
N SER A 26 26.03 -6.07 -4.05
CA SER A 26 26.98 -5.45 -3.13
C SER A 26 26.28 -4.84 -1.91
N GLU A 27 27.02 -4.65 -0.82
CA GLU A 27 26.49 -4.01 0.40
C GLU A 27 25.92 -2.61 0.13
N ASP A 28 26.55 -1.83 -0.74
CA ASP A 28 26.06 -0.51 -1.17
C ASP A 28 24.74 -0.60 -1.94
N GLU A 29 24.59 -1.59 -2.82
CA GLU A 29 23.33 -1.82 -3.56
C GLU A 29 22.20 -2.29 -2.63
N ILE A 30 22.50 -3.16 -1.66
CA ILE A 30 21.53 -3.60 -0.64
C ILE A 30 21.04 -2.39 0.15
N ASN A 31 21.97 -1.55 0.64
CA ASN A 31 21.65 -0.34 1.40
C ASN A 31 20.78 0.63 0.58
N ASP A 32 21.08 0.85 -0.70
CA ASP A 32 20.26 1.69 -1.57
C ASP A 32 18.87 1.08 -1.84
N ILE A 33 18.77 -0.22 -2.09
CA ILE A 33 17.49 -0.93 -2.27
C ILE A 33 16.62 -0.76 -1.02
N HIS A 34 17.19 -1.01 0.17
CA HIS A 34 16.49 -0.90 1.45
C HIS A 34 16.07 0.55 1.73
N ALA A 35 16.94 1.53 1.46
CA ALA A 35 16.62 2.95 1.61
C ALA A 35 15.45 3.38 0.69
N ARG A 36 15.46 2.96 -0.57
CA ARG A 36 14.36 3.22 -1.51
C ARG A 36 13.07 2.52 -1.10
N ALA A 37 13.16 1.27 -0.62
CA ALA A 37 12.02 0.52 -0.11
C ALA A 37 11.40 1.22 1.10
N LEU A 38 12.21 1.70 2.04
CA LEU A 38 11.76 2.44 3.22
C LEU A 38 11.09 3.75 2.83
N LYS A 39 11.68 4.53 1.91
CA LYS A 39 11.06 5.78 1.42
C LYS A 39 9.68 5.52 0.79
N ARG A 40 9.58 4.48 -0.04
CA ARG A 40 8.30 4.06 -0.67
C ARG A 40 7.27 3.60 0.36
N ALA A 41 7.70 2.78 1.32
CA ALA A 41 6.83 2.30 2.39
C ALA A 41 6.27 3.46 3.23
N LYS A 42 7.12 4.44 3.57
CA LYS A 42 6.73 5.65 4.27
C LYS A 42 5.67 6.44 3.49
N ALA A 43 5.94 6.76 2.22
CA ALA A 43 5.00 7.49 1.37
C ALA A 43 3.65 6.76 1.22
N ARG A 44 3.70 5.42 1.06
CA ARG A 44 2.49 4.59 1.01
C ARG A 44 1.70 4.67 2.31
N ASN A 45 2.35 4.55 3.46
CA ASN A 45 1.69 4.57 4.76
C ASN A 45 1.07 5.95 5.05
N GLU A 46 1.78 7.03 4.73
CA GLU A 46 1.26 8.39 4.86
C GLU A 46 0.02 8.61 3.99
N MET A 47 0.03 8.12 2.75
CA MET A 47 -1.14 8.14 1.87
C MET A 47 -2.32 7.37 2.47
N THR A 48 -2.11 6.12 2.88
CA THR A 48 -3.21 5.27 3.36
C THR A 48 -3.79 5.78 4.67
N GLU A 49 -2.95 6.37 5.53
CA GLU A 49 -3.39 7.02 6.75
C GLU A 49 -4.17 8.32 6.49
N ALA A 50 -3.74 9.15 5.52
CA ALA A 50 -4.47 10.35 5.13
C ALA A 50 -5.88 10.01 4.61
N VAL A 51 -5.99 9.02 3.73
CA VAL A 51 -7.28 8.53 3.22
C VAL A 51 -8.14 7.99 4.36
N SER A 52 -7.57 7.17 5.25
CA SER A 52 -8.28 6.64 6.42
C SER A 52 -8.89 7.77 7.27
N LYS A 53 -8.08 8.77 7.63
CA LYS A 53 -8.54 9.92 8.43
C LYS A 53 -9.66 10.70 7.73
N ALA A 54 -9.51 10.96 6.43
CA ALA A 54 -10.52 11.67 5.65
C ALA A 54 -11.86 10.91 5.63
N LEU A 55 -11.83 9.58 5.46
CA LEU A 55 -13.04 8.77 5.47
C LEU A 55 -13.69 8.68 6.85
N ILE A 56 -12.90 8.54 7.92
CA ILE A 56 -13.43 8.55 9.29
C ILE A 56 -14.13 9.88 9.58
N GLN A 57 -13.53 11.01 9.19
CA GLN A 57 -14.13 12.34 9.34
C GLN A 57 -15.41 12.48 8.49
N TYR A 58 -15.40 11.98 7.25
CA TYR A 58 -16.59 11.97 6.39
C TYR A 58 -17.73 11.16 7.02
N MET A 59 -17.44 9.95 7.51
CA MET A 59 -18.42 9.12 8.20
C MET A 59 -19.00 9.82 9.43
N ALA A 60 -18.15 10.46 10.24
CA ALA A 60 -18.58 11.17 11.44
C ALA A 60 -19.48 12.37 11.11
N SER A 61 -19.09 13.20 10.13
CA SER A 61 -19.85 14.39 9.71
C SER A 61 -21.19 14.08 9.06
N HIS A 62 -21.32 12.91 8.43
CA HIS A 62 -22.56 12.46 7.79
C HIS A 62 -23.33 11.44 8.66
N HIS A 63 -22.89 11.21 9.91
CA HIS A 63 -23.47 10.23 10.83
C HIS A 63 -23.60 8.81 10.25
N LEU A 64 -22.67 8.41 9.39
CA LEU A 64 -22.67 7.13 8.72
C LEU A 64 -22.05 6.03 9.59
N GLY A 65 -22.83 5.00 9.85
CA GLY A 65 -22.30 3.75 10.43
C GLY A 65 -21.51 2.93 9.39
N PHE A 66 -20.65 2.04 9.86
CA PHE A 66 -19.80 1.19 9.01
C PHE A 66 -20.58 0.45 7.91
N ASN A 67 -21.74 -0.14 8.26
CA ASN A 67 -22.54 -0.90 7.29
C ASN A 67 -23.21 -0.02 6.24
N GLN A 68 -23.57 1.22 6.57
CA GLN A 68 -24.13 2.17 5.61
C GLN A 68 -23.05 2.61 4.64
N PHE A 69 -21.88 2.98 5.16
CA PHE A 69 -20.77 3.43 4.35
C PHE A 69 -20.22 2.33 3.43
N LYS A 70 -20.18 1.08 3.93
CA LYS A 70 -19.87 -0.10 3.11
C LYS A 70 -20.79 -0.25 1.90
N LYS A 71 -22.10 -0.05 2.09
CA LYS A 71 -23.08 -0.13 1.00
C LYS A 71 -22.88 1.01 0.00
N GLN A 72 -22.62 2.22 0.47
CA GLN A 72 -22.35 3.38 -0.37
C GLN A 72 -21.10 3.19 -1.25
N LEU A 73 -20.05 2.56 -0.72
CA LEU A 73 -18.81 2.30 -1.45
C LEU A 73 -18.82 1.00 -2.27
N HIS A 74 -19.86 0.18 -2.20
CA HIS A 74 -19.89 -1.16 -2.83
C HIS A 74 -18.72 -2.08 -2.44
N MET A 75 -18.11 -1.86 -1.26
CA MET A 75 -16.93 -2.60 -0.82
C MET A 75 -17.28 -3.76 0.12
N SER A 76 -16.38 -4.74 0.22
CA SER A 76 -16.48 -5.78 1.26
C SER A 76 -16.19 -5.19 2.65
N SER A 77 -16.74 -5.81 3.71
CA SER A 77 -16.43 -5.40 5.09
C SER A 77 -14.93 -5.48 5.39
N ALA A 78 -14.24 -6.50 4.87
CA ALA A 78 -12.81 -6.67 5.08
C ALA A 78 -12.00 -5.55 4.40
N THR A 79 -12.38 -5.18 3.17
CA THR A 79 -11.75 -4.08 2.42
C THR A 79 -11.94 -2.76 3.15
N LEU A 80 -13.18 -2.40 3.48
CA LEU A 80 -13.46 -1.14 4.17
C LEU A 80 -12.75 -1.07 5.53
N ALA A 81 -12.74 -2.15 6.30
CA ALA A 81 -12.04 -2.19 7.59
C ALA A 81 -10.52 -1.99 7.44
N LYS A 82 -9.89 -2.52 6.39
CA LYS A 82 -8.46 -2.29 6.12
C LYS A 82 -8.19 -0.84 5.75
N ILE A 83 -9.06 -0.23 4.95
CA ILE A 83 -8.95 1.17 4.53
C ILE A 83 -9.07 2.09 5.76
N LEU A 84 -10.09 1.90 6.59
CA LEU A 84 -10.31 2.69 7.81
C LEU A 84 -9.23 2.47 8.89
N LYS A 85 -8.43 1.40 8.79
CA LYS A 85 -7.26 1.20 9.65
C LYS A 85 -5.99 1.83 9.08
N GLY A 86 -6.01 2.39 7.87
CA GLY A 86 -4.82 2.90 7.18
C GLY A 86 -3.88 1.80 6.66
N ASN A 87 -4.30 0.54 6.68
CA ASN A 87 -3.46 -0.63 6.35
C ASN A 87 -3.81 -1.24 4.99
N SER A 88 -4.60 -0.54 4.16
CA SER A 88 -4.99 -1.03 2.83
C SER A 88 -3.94 -0.70 1.78
N ASN A 89 -3.83 -1.54 0.75
CA ASN A 89 -3.17 -1.13 -0.48
C ASN A 89 -4.22 -0.47 -1.38
N LEU A 90 -4.20 0.86 -1.47
CA LEU A 90 -5.16 1.61 -2.27
C LEU A 90 -4.71 1.63 -3.73
N THR A 91 -5.56 1.14 -4.63
CA THR A 91 -5.38 1.35 -6.07
C THR A 91 -5.96 2.71 -6.47
N LEU A 92 -5.59 3.18 -7.66
CA LEU A 92 -6.21 4.39 -8.22
C LEU A 92 -7.73 4.21 -8.38
N ASP A 93 -8.18 3.01 -8.78
CA ASP A 93 -9.61 2.71 -8.88
C ASP A 93 -10.31 2.82 -7.52
N THR A 94 -9.71 2.28 -6.45
CA THR A 94 -10.27 2.41 -5.09
C THR A 94 -10.36 3.88 -4.67
N ILE A 95 -9.35 4.68 -5.00
CA ILE A 95 -9.35 6.13 -4.71
C ILE A 95 -10.46 6.83 -5.52
N ALA A 96 -10.63 6.48 -6.79
CA ALA A 96 -11.67 7.04 -7.65
C ALA A 96 -13.08 6.69 -7.15
N GLU A 97 -13.34 5.43 -6.79
CA GLU A 97 -14.60 4.98 -6.19
C GLU A 97 -14.90 5.75 -4.89
N ILE A 98 -13.90 5.91 -4.02
CA ILE A 98 -14.04 6.70 -2.79
C ILE A 98 -14.39 8.15 -3.12
N SER A 99 -13.66 8.78 -4.04
CA SER A 99 -13.88 10.17 -4.43
C SER A 99 -15.24 10.39 -5.08
N GLU A 100 -15.70 9.47 -5.92
CA GLU A 100 -17.04 9.51 -6.53
C GLU A 100 -18.13 9.40 -5.46
N ALA A 101 -18.01 8.42 -4.55
CA ALA A 101 -19.04 8.16 -3.55
C ALA A 101 -19.12 9.21 -2.44
N THR A 102 -18.01 9.89 -2.14
CA THR A 102 -17.92 10.84 -1.01
C THR A 102 -17.80 12.30 -1.43
N GLY A 103 -17.45 12.57 -2.69
CA GLY A 103 -17.07 13.90 -3.17
C GLY A 103 -15.73 14.40 -2.62
N LEU A 104 -14.98 13.58 -1.88
CA LEU A 104 -13.70 13.96 -1.29
C LEU A 104 -12.63 14.10 -2.39
N LYS A 105 -11.91 15.22 -2.36
CA LYS A 105 -10.68 15.39 -3.12
C LYS A 105 -9.52 14.84 -2.31
N ILE A 106 -8.96 13.73 -2.75
CA ILE A 106 -7.77 13.12 -2.13
C ILE A 106 -6.53 13.74 -2.79
N SER A 107 -5.87 14.65 -2.07
CA SER A 107 -4.62 15.26 -2.50
C SER A 107 -3.43 14.48 -1.94
N LEU A 108 -2.58 13.95 -2.81
CA LEU A 108 -1.36 13.26 -2.43
C LEU A 108 -0.19 14.23 -2.50
N HIS A 109 0.42 14.53 -1.36
CA HIS A 109 1.67 15.28 -1.28
C HIS A 109 2.81 14.28 -1.07
N ILE A 110 3.52 13.95 -2.15
CA ILE A 110 4.68 13.06 -2.12
C ILE A 110 5.93 13.96 -2.09
N GLY A 111 6.64 14.00 -0.96
CA GLY A 111 7.93 14.70 -0.76
C GLY A 111 9.12 13.75 -0.71
#